data_AF-A0A2V8M3X7-F1
#
_entry.id   AF-A0A2V8M3X7-F1
#
_cell.length_a   1.000
_cell.length_b   1.000
_cell.length_c   1.000
_cell.angle_alpha   90.00
_cell.angle_beta   90.00
_cell.angle_gamma   90.00
#
_symmetry.space_group_name_H-M   'P 1'
#
loop_
_entity.id
_entity.type
_entity.pdbx_description
1 polymer ?
#
loop_
_entity_poly.entity_id
_entity_poly.type
_entity_poly.pdbx_seq_one_letter_code
_entity_poly.pdbx_strand_id
1 'polypeptide(L)'
;MSTRNPDPEAFAVFTQAAEQYCLGLSNSAMRSYALKYLMFLQARAQGEDQEEPKNGRTCSFDCVLIRSYLTTLYRDVLENRSERAA
;
A
#
# COMPACT_ATOMS: atom_id res chain seq x y z
N MET A 1 5.12 24.14 -2.60
CA MET A 1 4.77 22.78 -2.14
C MET A 1 4.41 22.00 -3.39
N SER A 2 5.28 21.08 -3.83
CA SER A 2 5.10 20.35 -5.08
C SER A 2 4.07 19.24 -4.85
N THR A 3 2.93 19.30 -5.52
CA THR A 3 1.90 18.26 -5.53
C THR A 3 2.47 17.03 -6.22
N ARG A 4 3.11 16.14 -5.46
CA ARG A 4 3.62 14.86 -5.97
C ARG A 4 2.43 13.95 -6.25
N ASN A 5 1.83 14.11 -7.42
CA ASN A 5 0.99 13.06 -7.98
C ASN A 5 1.93 11.92 -8.43
N PRO A 6 1.64 10.65 -8.12
CA PRO A 6 2.49 9.55 -8.53
C PRO A 6 2.42 9.41 -10.06
N ASP A 7 3.49 8.88 -10.66
CA ASP A 7 3.46 8.47 -12.07
C ASP A 7 2.26 7.52 -12.29
N PRO A 8 1.33 7.82 -13.23
CA PRO A 8 0.10 7.04 -13.37
C PRO A 8 0.33 5.57 -13.69
N GLU A 9 1.40 5.26 -14.45
CA GLU A 9 1.77 3.90 -14.79
C GLU A 9 2.28 3.16 -13.54
N ALA A 10 3.20 3.76 -12.78
CA ALA A 10 3.70 3.19 -11.54
C ALA A 10 2.57 3.01 -10.50
N PHE A 11 1.63 3.96 -10.41
CA PHE A 11 0.47 3.85 -9.53
C PHE A 11 -0.45 2.68 -9.90
N ALA A 12 -0.68 2.48 -11.20
CA ALA A 12 -1.45 1.33 -11.69
C ALA A 12 -0.74 0.00 -11.40
N VAL A 13 0.58 -0.07 -11.62
CA VAL A 13 1.40 -1.26 -11.32
C VAL A 13 1.36 -1.60 -9.82
N PHE A 14 1.55 -0.60 -8.96
CA PHE A 14 1.45 -0.76 -7.50
C PHE A 14 0.08 -1.30 -7.10
N THR A 15 -0.99 -0.65 -7.59
CA THR A 15 -2.37 -1.01 -7.26
C THR A 15 -2.67 -2.45 -7.69
N GLN A 16 -2.34 -2.82 -8.92
CA GLN A 16 -2.59 -4.16 -9.44
C GLN A 16 -1.86 -5.24 -8.62
N ALA A 17 -0.58 -5.03 -8.32
CA ALA A 17 0.21 -5.99 -7.54
C ALA A 17 -0.31 -6.13 -6.09
N ALA A 18 -0.72 -5.02 -5.47
CA ALA A 18 -1.28 -5.02 -4.12
C ALA A 18 -2.66 -5.69 -4.06
N GLU A 19 -3.51 -5.48 -5.07
CA GLU A 19 -4.82 -6.15 -5.19
C GLU A 19 -4.66 -7.67 -5.34
N GLN A 20 -3.72 -8.12 -6.18
CA GLN A 20 -3.40 -9.54 -6.32
C GLN A 20 -2.95 -10.17 -5.00
N TYR A 21 -2.11 -9.46 -4.24
CA TYR A 21 -1.73 -9.90 -2.89
C TYR A 21 -2.96 -10.03 -1.97
N CYS A 22 -3.84 -9.03 -1.97
CA CYS A 22 -5.07 -9.08 -1.14
C CYS A 22 -5.97 -10.26 -1.51
N LEU A 23 -6.12 -10.57 -2.81
CA LEU A 23 -6.89 -11.71 -3.31
C LEU A 23 -6.30 -13.05 -2.87
N GLY A 24 -4.97 -13.16 -2.77
CA GLY A 24 -4.26 -14.35 -2.32
C GLY A 24 -4.43 -14.69 -0.83
N LEU A 25 -4.87 -13.73 -0.01
CA LEU A 25 -5.10 -13.95 1.42
C LEU A 25 -6.35 -14.80 1.65
N SER A 26 -6.20 -15.98 2.25
CA SER A 26 -7.31 -16.90 2.55
C SER A 26 -8.14 -16.47 3.76
N ASN A 27 -7.53 -15.76 4.71
CA ASN A 27 -8.20 -15.27 5.92
C ASN A 27 -8.92 -13.94 5.63
N SER A 28 -10.24 -13.90 5.86
CA SER A 28 -11.07 -12.73 5.59
C SER A 28 -10.69 -11.50 6.42
N ALA A 29 -10.26 -11.68 7.68
CA ALA A 29 -9.82 -10.58 8.53
C ALA A 29 -8.50 -9.96 8.02
N MET A 30 -7.55 -10.81 7.62
CA MET A 30 -6.29 -10.37 7.01
C MET A 30 -6.53 -9.65 5.68
N ARG A 31 -7.42 -10.19 4.84
CA ARG A 31 -7.82 -9.54 3.59
C ARG A 31 -8.44 -8.18 3.83
N SER A 32 -9.37 -8.08 4.79
CA SER A 32 -10.00 -6.81 5.17
C SER A 32 -8.96 -5.79 5.65
N TYR A 33 -7.97 -6.22 6.43
CA TYR A 33 -6.88 -5.37 6.88
C TYR A 33 -6.00 -4.90 5.72
N ALA A 34 -5.58 -5.83 4.84
CA ALA A 34 -4.75 -5.54 3.68
C ALA A 34 -5.40 -4.52 2.74
N LEU A 35 -6.71 -4.65 2.48
CA LEU A 35 -7.46 -3.69 1.67
C LEU A 35 -7.50 -2.30 2.30
N LYS A 36 -7.73 -2.19 3.62
CA LYS A 36 -7.68 -0.90 4.32
C LYS A 36 -6.28 -0.27 4.23
N TYR A 37 -5.23 -1.08 4.35
CA TYR A 37 -3.86 -0.60 4.25
C TYR A 37 -3.50 -0.16 2.83
N LEU A 38 -3.97 -0.89 1.81
CA LEU A 38 -3.84 -0.50 0.41
C LEU A 38 -4.52 0.86 0.14
N MET A 39 -5.76 1.05 0.59
CA MET A 39 -6.46 2.33 0.43
C MET A 39 -5.69 3.49 1.08
N PHE A 40 -5.14 3.28 2.27
CA PHE A 40 -4.29 4.26 2.94
C PHE A 40 -3.05 4.61 2.09
N LEU A 41 -2.37 3.61 1.52
CA LEU A 41 -1.19 3.84 0.68
C LEU A 41 -1.54 4.54 -0.64
N GLN A 42 -2.69 4.21 -1.25
CA GLN A 42 -3.18 4.88 -2.47
C GLN A 42 -3.47 6.35 -2.21
N ALA A 43 -4.20 6.64 -1.13
CA ALA A 43 -4.50 8.00 -0.70
C ALA A 43 -3.21 8.79 -0.42
N ARG A 44 -2.27 8.17 0.31
CA ARG A 44 -0.95 8.75 0.57
C ARG A 44 -0.18 9.05 -0.72
N ALA A 45 -0.23 8.15 -1.71
CA ALA A 45 0.44 8.37 -3.00
C ALA A 45 -0.10 9.63 -3.70
N GLN A 46 -1.40 9.87 -3.60
CA GLN A 46 -2.12 10.99 -4.20
C GLN A 46 -2.01 12.28 -3.38
N GLY A 47 -1.27 12.26 -2.26
CA GLY A 47 -1.10 13.40 -1.36
C GLY A 47 -2.29 13.66 -0.44
N GLU A 48 -3.20 12.70 -0.30
CA GLU A 48 -4.29 12.76 0.67
C GLU A 48 -3.80 12.37 2.07
N ASP A 49 -4.25 13.12 3.07
CA ASP A 49 -3.91 12.86 4.47
C ASP A 49 -4.94 11.90 5.08
N GLN A 50 -4.62 10.61 5.10
CA GLN A 50 -5.42 9.57 5.74
C GLN A 50 -4.69 8.99 6.95
N GLU A 51 -5.43 8.69 8.03
CA GLU A 51 -4.85 8.04 9.21
C GLU A 51 -4.46 6.59 8.87
N GLU A 52 -3.28 6.16 9.34
CA GLU A 52 -2.84 4.78 9.17
C GLU A 52 -3.81 3.80 9.86
N PRO A 53 -4.27 2.72 9.18
CA PRO A 53 -5.18 1.75 9.78
C PRO A 53 -4.61 1.12 11.04
N LYS A 54 -5.32 1.26 12.16
CA LYS A 54 -4.95 0.63 13.43
C LYS A 54 -5.06 -0.89 13.33
N ASN A 55 -4.10 -1.59 13.92
CA ASN A 55 -4.19 -3.04 14.12
C ASN A 55 -5.39 -3.29 15.06
N GLY A 56 -6.37 -4.05 14.58
CA GLY A 56 -7.49 -4.48 15.43
C GLY A 56 -7.03 -5.41 16.55
N ARG A 57 -7.96 -5.83 17.41
CA ARG A 57 -7.70 -6.79 18.51
C ARG A 57 -7.24 -8.17 18.03
N THR A 58 -7.37 -8.50 16.74
CA THR A 58 -7.06 -9.80 16.16
C THR A 58 -5.92 -9.68 15.14
N CYS A 59 -4.85 -10.46 15.39
CA CYS A 59 -3.63 -10.63 14.57
C CYS A 59 -2.59 -9.50 14.57
N SER A 60 -1.78 -9.41 15.62
CA SER A 60 -0.64 -8.50 15.69
C SER A 60 0.47 -8.83 14.69
N PHE A 61 0.78 -10.11 14.47
CA PHE A 61 1.91 -10.51 13.61
C PHE A 61 1.57 -10.44 12.11
N ASP A 62 0.43 -10.98 11.68
CA ASP A 62 0.04 -10.94 10.27
C ASP A 62 -0.22 -9.51 9.77
N CYS A 63 -0.74 -8.63 10.62
CA CYS A 63 -0.87 -7.20 10.27
C CYS A 63 0.51 -6.56 10.02
N VAL A 64 1.53 -6.92 10.81
CA VAL A 64 2.91 -6.43 10.60
C VAL A 64 3.47 -6.94 9.27
N LEU A 65 3.26 -8.22 8.94
CA LEU A 65 3.70 -8.77 7.65
C LEU A 65 3.00 -8.11 6.46
N ILE A 66 1.68 -7.94 6.53
CA ILE A 66 0.89 -7.26 5.50
C ILE A 66 1.37 -5.82 5.31
N ARG A 67 1.57 -5.07 6.41
CA ARG A 67 2.13 -3.71 6.34
C ARG A 67 3.49 -3.71 5.68
N SER A 68 4.40 -4.55 6.18
CA SER A 68 5.77 -4.60 5.67
C SER A 68 5.78 -4.89 4.17
N TYR A 69 5.02 -5.87 3.71
CA TYR A 69 4.95 -6.22 2.30
C TYR A 69 4.42 -5.06 1.45
N LEU A 70 3.25 -4.52 1.81
CA LEU A 70 2.61 -3.46 1.04
C LEU A 70 3.42 -2.15 1.05
N THR A 71 4.06 -1.81 2.17
CA THR A 71 4.97 -0.66 2.23
C THR A 71 6.22 -0.88 1.37
N THR A 72 6.84 -2.06 1.39
CA THR A 72 7.99 -2.34 0.51
C THR A 72 7.58 -2.22 -0.95
N LEU A 73 6.46 -2.84 -1.34
CA LEU A 73 5.92 -2.74 -2.70
C LEU A 73 5.65 -1.28 -3.12
N TYR A 74 5.05 -0.50 -2.23
CA TYR A 74 4.81 0.94 -2.45
C TYR A 74 6.13 1.68 -2.73
N ARG A 75 7.15 1.48 -1.89
CA ARG A 75 8.45 2.15 -2.05
C ARG A 75 9.15 1.73 -3.33
N ASP A 76 9.16 0.43 -3.63
CA ASP A 76 9.85 -0.11 -4.80
C ASP A 76 9.26 0.40 -6.12
N VAL A 77 7.93 0.55 -6.17
CA VAL A 77 7.24 0.96 -7.40
C VAL A 77 7.12 2.48 -7.50
N LEU A 78 6.82 3.17 -6.41
CA LEU A 78 6.47 4.61 -6.44
C LEU A 78 7.61 5.53 -5.99
N GLU A 79 8.42 5.12 -5.02
CA GLU A 79 9.52 5.95 -4.50
C GLU A 79 10.83 5.70 -5.29
N ASN A 80 11.21 4.44 -5.52
CA ASN A 80 12.49 4.08 -6.15
C ASN A 80 12.52 4.36 -7.67
N ARG A 81 11.36 4.43 -8.35
CA ARG A 81 11.31 4.85 -9.77
C ARG A 81 11.56 6.36 -9.94
N SER A 82 11.28 7.17 -8.92
CA SER A 82 11.60 8.60 -8.94
C SER A 82 13.11 8.88 -8.84
N GLU A 83 13.89 7.98 -8.21
CA GLU A 83 15.34 8.14 -8.08
C GLU A 83 16.12 7.72 -9.33
N ARG A 84 15.58 6.81 -10.16
CA ARG A 84 16.23 6.41 -11.43
C ARG A 84 15.95 7.35 -12.61
N ALA A 85 15.07 8.33 -12.44
CA ALA A 85 14.69 9.30 -13.46
C ALA A 85 15.37 10.68 -13.29
N ALA A 86 16.34 10.81 -12.37
CA ALA A 86 17.08 12.04 -12.07
C ALA A 86 18.54 11.96 -12.51
#